data_AF-A0A1V5AZY3-F1
#
_entry.id   AF-A0A1V5AZY3-F1
#
_cell.length_a   1.000
_cell.length_b   1.000
_cell.length_c   1.000
_cell.angle_alpha   90.00
_cell.angle_beta   90.00
_cell.angle_gamma   90.00
#
_symmetry.space_group_name_H-M   'P 1'
#
loop_
_entity.id
_entity.type
_entity.pdbx_description
1 polymer ?
#
loop_
_entity_poly.entity_id
_entity_poly.type
_entity_poly.pdbx_seq_one_letter_code
_entity_poly.pdbx_strand_id
1 'polypeptide(L)'
;MKQQMELLTWFGRVDLINGCLLAGPISDKESSEGESKTDQETSSAFPLPQPDLRALAKRCGVAADDAEYNRLLRGTALSLVRRSILSGSTVEQDLLQAIEALDSFSQAINLLDERLYEWSRLHSQKIIHGKDLAEGLKEDENMGTLARAVLSLRQSRSATEADVSATAQALAPNLSALAGPILAARLISRAGGLHYLAKMPSSRLQVMGAEKSLFKHLKGQAPSPKHGIIYRHPAVIGSSRKLRGRAARTLAAKLTLAARLDRFGAGLSFDLQSSLERRLKEINRKGLNKRRH
;
A
#
# COMPACT_ATOMS: atom_id res chain seq x y z
N MET A 1 48.85 14.60 6.67
CA MET A 1 47.88 13.50 6.50
C MET A 1 47.12 13.75 5.21
N LYS A 2 47.39 13.02 4.12
CA LYS A 2 46.69 13.19 2.84
C LYS A 2 45.27 12.64 3.00
N GLN A 3 44.24 13.46 2.86
CA GLN A 3 42.87 13.00 2.75
C GLN A 3 42.76 12.13 1.49
N GLN A 4 42.49 10.83 1.65
CA GLN A 4 42.10 9.97 0.54
C GLN A 4 40.72 10.43 0.04
N MET A 5 40.67 10.97 -1.18
CA MET A 5 39.42 11.33 -1.84
C MET A 5 38.95 10.12 -2.65
N GLU A 6 38.15 9.26 -2.02
CA GLU A 6 37.54 8.09 -2.66
C GLU A 6 36.18 8.44 -3.26
N LEU A 7 35.90 7.93 -4.47
CA LEU A 7 34.59 8.07 -5.12
C LEU A 7 33.96 6.69 -5.36
N LEU A 8 32.71 6.52 -4.94
CA LEU A 8 31.91 5.34 -5.28
C LEU A 8 31.29 5.53 -6.67
N THR A 9 31.61 4.63 -7.61
CA THR A 9 31.06 4.62 -8.97
C THR A 9 30.30 3.33 -9.24
N TRP A 10 29.54 3.30 -10.35
CA TRP A 10 28.86 2.07 -10.80
C TRP A 10 29.83 0.94 -11.19
N PHE A 11 31.11 1.26 -11.43
CA PHE A 11 32.16 0.29 -11.78
C PHE A 11 33.14 0.00 -10.62
N GLY A 12 32.92 0.56 -9.43
CA GLY A 12 33.73 0.29 -8.24
C GLY A 12 34.12 1.54 -7.44
N ARG A 13 34.97 1.37 -6.43
CA ARG A 13 35.57 2.48 -5.67
C ARG A 13 36.84 2.94 -6.37
N VAL A 14 36.96 4.25 -6.60
CA VAL A 14 38.10 4.83 -7.30
C VAL A 14 38.80 5.86 -6.41
N ASP A 15 40.12 5.76 -6.31
CA ASP A 15 40.95 6.79 -5.71
C ASP A 15 41.13 7.94 -6.71
N LEU A 16 40.65 9.14 -6.37
CA LEU A 16 40.74 10.32 -7.23
C LEU A 16 42.19 10.82 -7.40
N ILE A 17 43.11 10.43 -6.50
CA ILE A 17 44.51 10.88 -6.52
C ILE A 17 45.36 10.00 -7.45
N ASN A 18 45.18 8.68 -7.39
CA ASN A 18 45.96 7.73 -8.18
C ASN A 18 45.25 7.29 -9.47
N GLY A 19 43.95 7.53 -9.60
CA GLY A 19 43.16 7.08 -10.75
C GLY A 19 43.09 5.56 -10.88
N CYS A 20 43.33 4.83 -9.78
CA CYS A 20 43.30 3.38 -9.74
C CYS A 20 41.98 2.89 -9.15
N LEU A 21 41.49 1.77 -9.68
CA LEU A 21 40.34 1.06 -9.13
C LEU A 21 40.78 0.35 -7.84
N LEU A 22 40.18 0.72 -6.71
CA LEU A 22 40.49 0.13 -5.40
C LEU A 22 39.74 -1.20 -5.19
N ALA A 23 38.54 -1.31 -5.77
CA ALA A 23 37.70 -2.51 -5.72
C ALA A 23 36.83 -2.62 -6.98
N GLY A 24 36.61 -3.85 -7.43
CA GLY A 24 35.74 -4.20 -8.57
C GLY A 24 34.29 -3.73 -8.43
N PRO A 25 33.44 -3.95 -9.46
CA PRO A 25 32.02 -3.61 -9.37
C PRO A 25 31.40 -4.27 -8.13
N ILE A 26 30.59 -3.48 -7.41
CA ILE A 26 30.07 -3.80 -6.08
C ILE A 26 29.41 -5.20 -6.09
N SER A 27 30.00 -6.13 -5.35
CA SER A 27 29.43 -7.46 -5.06
C SER A 27 28.41 -7.36 -3.92
N ASP A 28 27.42 -8.24 -3.96
CA ASP A 28 26.12 -8.18 -3.27
C ASP A 28 26.14 -8.03 -1.73
N LYS A 29 27.31 -8.01 -1.07
CA LYS A 29 27.44 -7.90 0.40
C LYS A 29 27.62 -6.47 0.95
N GLU A 30 28.02 -5.49 0.14
CA GLU A 30 28.24 -4.11 0.64
C GLU A 30 27.01 -3.20 0.51
N SER A 31 25.93 -3.69 -0.12
CA SER A 31 24.72 -2.89 -0.39
C SER A 31 23.78 -2.78 0.82
N SER A 32 23.89 -3.69 1.80
CA SER A 32 22.98 -3.75 2.95
C SER A 32 23.41 -2.92 4.16
N GLU A 33 24.64 -2.41 4.21
CA GLU A 33 25.15 -1.61 5.34
C GLU A 33 25.18 -0.10 5.06
N GLY A 34 24.87 0.34 3.83
CA GLY A 34 24.97 1.75 3.42
C GLY A 34 23.74 2.63 3.67
N GLU A 35 22.57 2.06 3.95
CA GLU A 35 21.32 2.83 4.14
C GLU A 35 21.00 3.09 5.63
N SER A 36 21.97 3.55 6.42
CA SER A 36 21.65 4.19 7.71
C SER A 36 22.86 4.92 8.30
N LYS A 37 23.08 6.15 7.86
CA LYS A 37 23.65 7.24 8.66
C LYS A 37 23.45 8.56 7.93
N THR A 38 22.37 9.25 8.27
CA THR A 38 22.20 10.66 7.92
C THR A 38 22.77 11.45 9.10
N ASP A 39 24.10 11.51 9.20
CA ASP A 39 24.75 12.42 10.13
C ASP A 39 24.86 13.79 9.47
N GLN A 40 24.20 14.74 10.11
CA GLN A 40 24.22 16.16 9.81
C GLN A 40 25.60 16.72 10.12
N GLU A 41 26.41 16.98 9.10
CA GLU A 41 27.47 17.98 9.21
C GLU A 41 27.38 18.95 8.04
N THR A 42 27.01 20.17 8.39
CA THR A 42 27.08 21.36 7.56
C THR A 42 28.52 21.62 7.15
N SER A 43 28.83 21.59 5.85
CA SER A 43 30.06 22.20 5.33
C SER A 43 29.91 22.64 3.87
N SER A 44 30.12 23.95 3.69
CA SER A 44 30.39 24.72 2.46
C SER A 44 29.83 24.22 1.12
N ALA A 45 28.93 25.02 0.56
CA ALA A 45 28.59 25.01 -0.85
C ALA A 45 29.80 25.40 -1.73
N PHE A 46 30.51 24.38 -2.22
CA PHE A 46 31.28 24.44 -3.45
C PHE A 46 30.77 23.32 -4.35
N PRO A 47 30.34 23.57 -5.60
CA PRO A 47 30.25 22.47 -6.54
C PRO A 47 31.69 22.06 -6.86
N LEU A 48 32.19 21.03 -6.18
CA LEU A 48 33.34 20.29 -6.71
C LEU A 48 32.99 19.95 -8.17
N PRO A 49 33.89 20.16 -9.15
CA PRO A 49 33.62 19.74 -10.51
C PRO A 49 33.30 18.26 -10.46
N GLN A 50 32.08 17.88 -10.86
CA GLN A 50 31.71 16.47 -10.92
C GLN A 50 32.75 15.78 -11.79
N PRO A 51 33.50 14.80 -11.25
CA PRO A 51 34.57 14.17 -12.00
C PRO A 51 33.97 13.50 -13.23
N ASP A 52 34.62 13.67 -14.39
CA ASP A 52 34.20 12.99 -15.61
C ASP A 52 34.39 11.48 -15.45
N LEU A 53 33.31 10.80 -15.07
CA LEU A 53 33.27 9.36 -14.83
C LEU A 53 33.63 8.55 -16.08
N ARG A 54 33.44 9.11 -17.28
CA ARG A 54 33.79 8.46 -18.54
C ARG A 54 35.29 8.50 -18.77
N ALA A 55 35.90 9.66 -18.60
CA ALA A 55 37.35 9.79 -18.67
C ALA A 55 38.04 8.94 -17.59
N LEU A 56 37.47 8.91 -16.38
CA LEU A 56 37.96 8.11 -15.27
C LEU A 56 37.88 6.60 -15.58
N ALA A 57 36.76 6.11 -16.08
CA ALA A 57 36.59 4.70 -16.44
C ALA A 57 37.57 4.25 -17.54
N LYS A 58 37.86 5.12 -18.52
CA LYS A 58 38.88 4.86 -19.55
C LYS A 58 40.29 4.81 -18.97
N ARG A 59 40.65 5.76 -18.09
CA ARG A 59 41.95 5.77 -17.40
C ARG A 59 42.16 4.54 -16.52
N CYS A 60 41.11 4.06 -15.87
CA CYS A 60 41.15 2.85 -15.04
C CYS A 60 41.15 1.54 -15.84
N GLY A 61 41.06 1.60 -17.18
CA GLY A 61 41.01 0.40 -18.04
C GLY A 61 39.68 -0.36 -17.98
N VAL A 62 38.61 0.25 -17.46
CA VAL A 62 37.28 -0.37 -17.35
C VAL A 62 36.57 -0.40 -18.71
N ALA A 63 36.85 0.58 -19.56
CA ALA A 63 36.35 0.62 -20.94
C ALA A 63 37.46 1.14 -21.86
N ALA A 64 37.65 0.50 -23.02
CA ALA A 64 38.62 0.90 -24.03
C ALA A 64 38.14 2.12 -24.83
N ASP A 65 36.84 2.23 -25.10
CA ASP A 65 36.24 3.33 -25.83
C ASP A 65 34.88 3.78 -25.25
N ASP A 66 34.35 4.86 -25.83
CA ASP A 66 33.06 5.42 -25.41
C ASP A 66 31.88 4.48 -25.71
N ALA A 67 31.99 3.59 -26.71
CA ALA A 67 30.94 2.65 -27.08
C ALA A 67 30.85 1.49 -26.08
N GLU A 68 32.00 0.96 -25.65
CA GLU A 68 32.15 -0.04 -24.61
C GLU A 68 31.71 0.50 -23.25
N TYR A 69 32.10 1.74 -22.92
CA TYR A 69 31.61 2.41 -21.71
C TYR A 69 30.08 2.45 -21.66
N ASN A 70 29.42 2.90 -22.73
CA ASN A 70 27.96 2.96 -22.79
C ASN A 70 27.31 1.58 -22.71
N ARG A 71 27.94 0.54 -23.32
CA ARG A 71 27.45 -0.84 -23.27
C ARG A 71 27.49 -1.39 -21.85
N LEU A 72 28.60 -1.18 -21.14
CA LEU A 72 28.79 -1.63 -19.75
C LEU A 72 27.86 -0.86 -18.79
N LEU A 73 27.72 0.45 -18.97
CA LEU A 73 26.79 1.27 -18.20
C LEU A 73 25.34 0.79 -18.38
N ARG A 74 24.92 0.55 -19.63
CA ARG A 74 23.59 0.03 -19.93
C ARG A 74 23.38 -1.36 -19.34
N GLY A 75 24.36 -2.25 -19.45
CA GLY A 75 24.30 -3.60 -18.87
C GLY A 75 24.14 -3.56 -17.34
N THR A 76 24.91 -2.71 -16.68
CA THR A 76 24.84 -2.51 -15.23
C THR A 76 23.50 -1.91 -14.81
N ALA A 77 23.02 -0.88 -15.52
CA ALA A 77 21.72 -0.27 -15.26
C ALA A 77 20.57 -1.28 -15.41
N LEU A 78 20.57 -2.08 -16.48
CA LEU A 78 19.57 -3.13 -16.67
C LEU A 78 19.65 -4.21 -15.60
N SER A 79 20.85 -4.56 -15.14
CA SER A 79 21.05 -5.54 -14.07
C SER A 79 20.52 -5.02 -12.74
N LEU A 80 20.76 -3.75 -12.40
CA LEU A 80 20.20 -3.09 -11.23
C LEU A 80 18.67 -3.02 -11.28
N VAL A 81 18.10 -2.67 -12.43
CA VAL A 81 16.63 -2.65 -12.62
C VAL A 81 16.04 -4.05 -12.46
N ARG A 82 16.64 -5.08 -13.09
CA ARG A 82 16.18 -6.47 -12.92
C ARG A 82 16.22 -6.92 -11.47
N ARG A 83 17.30 -6.59 -10.74
CA ARG A 83 17.41 -6.88 -9.30
C ARG A 83 16.33 -6.16 -8.51
N SER A 84 16.09 -4.88 -8.79
CA SER A 84 15.02 -4.10 -8.14
C SER A 84 13.63 -4.70 -8.38
N ILE A 85 13.34 -5.14 -9.61
CA ILE A 85 12.07 -5.81 -9.95
C ILE A 85 11.94 -7.14 -9.20
N LEU A 86 12.98 -7.97 -9.19
CA LEU A 86 12.97 -9.27 -8.49
C LEU A 86 12.86 -9.11 -6.97
N SER A 87 13.50 -8.07 -6.40
CA SER A 87 13.32 -7.71 -4.98
C SER A 87 11.94 -7.14 -4.68
N GLY A 88 11.16 -6.78 -5.71
CA GLY A 88 9.82 -6.24 -5.58
C GLY A 88 8.83 -7.25 -5.02
N SER A 89 8.93 -8.53 -5.42
CA SER A 89 8.01 -9.63 -5.06
C SER A 89 8.04 -9.93 -3.56
N THR A 90 7.43 -9.05 -2.80
CA THR A 90 7.38 -9.07 -1.35
C THR A 90 5.99 -9.50 -0.92
N VAL A 91 5.89 -10.01 0.30
CA VAL A 91 4.62 -10.30 0.97
C VAL A 91 3.67 -9.09 0.93
N GLU A 92 4.19 -7.87 0.94
CA GLU A 92 3.40 -6.65 0.77
C GLU A 92 2.79 -6.53 -0.63
N GLN A 93 3.55 -6.81 -1.69
CA GLN A 93 3.02 -6.81 -3.06
C GLN A 93 1.95 -7.87 -3.26
N ASP A 94 2.16 -9.07 -2.71
CA ASP A 94 1.16 -10.14 -2.73
C ASP A 94 -0.14 -9.69 -2.05
N LEU A 95 -0.04 -8.99 -0.91
CA LEU A 95 -1.19 -8.40 -0.22
C LEU A 95 -1.91 -7.36 -1.09
N LEU A 96 -1.18 -6.49 -1.80
CA LEU A 96 -1.80 -5.49 -2.67
C LEU A 96 -2.57 -6.15 -3.82
N GLN A 97 -1.97 -7.15 -4.47
CA GLN A 97 -2.60 -7.91 -5.55
C GLN A 97 -3.80 -8.72 -5.07
N ALA A 98 -3.72 -9.32 -3.88
CA ALA A 98 -4.84 -10.05 -3.30
C ALA A 98 -6.05 -9.14 -3.00
N ILE A 99 -5.83 -7.88 -2.60
CA ILE A 99 -6.92 -6.90 -2.44
C ILE A 99 -7.58 -6.53 -3.78
N GLU A 100 -6.79 -6.34 -4.83
CA GLU A 100 -7.31 -6.09 -6.18
C GLU A 100 -8.09 -7.31 -6.71
N ALA A 101 -7.61 -8.52 -6.42
CA ALA A 101 -8.31 -9.76 -6.73
C ALA A 101 -9.67 -9.86 -5.98
N LEU A 102 -9.73 -9.48 -4.69
CA LEU A 102 -11.00 -9.46 -3.94
C LEU A 102 -12.04 -8.51 -4.54
N ASP A 103 -11.61 -7.34 -5.00
CA ASP A 103 -12.51 -6.39 -5.67
C ASP A 103 -12.94 -6.92 -7.05
N SER A 104 -12.04 -7.59 -7.78
CA SER A 104 -12.34 -8.24 -9.07
C SER A 104 -13.32 -9.42 -8.91
N PHE A 105 -13.13 -10.27 -7.90
CA PHE A 105 -14.09 -11.32 -7.56
C PHE A 105 -15.47 -10.76 -7.24
N SER A 106 -15.52 -9.68 -6.45
CA SER A 106 -16.80 -9.05 -6.08
C SER A 106 -17.52 -8.49 -7.31
N GLN A 107 -16.79 -7.89 -8.27
CA GLN A 107 -17.38 -7.40 -9.52
C GLN A 107 -17.87 -8.55 -10.41
N ALA A 108 -17.06 -9.61 -10.57
CA ALA A 108 -17.42 -10.78 -11.36
C ALA A 108 -18.65 -11.48 -10.78
N ILE A 109 -18.66 -11.76 -9.47
CA ILE A 109 -19.79 -12.42 -8.79
C ILE A 109 -21.07 -11.61 -9.00
N ASN A 110 -21.03 -10.28 -8.80
CA ASN A 110 -22.22 -9.44 -8.99
C ASN A 110 -22.74 -9.50 -10.43
N LEU A 111 -21.86 -9.39 -11.43
CA LEU A 111 -22.25 -9.47 -12.83
C LEU A 111 -22.89 -10.82 -13.16
N LEU A 112 -22.28 -11.92 -12.69
CA LEU A 112 -22.79 -13.26 -12.96
C LEU A 112 -24.09 -13.56 -12.20
N ASP A 113 -24.22 -13.08 -10.95
CA ASP A 113 -25.47 -13.15 -10.20
C ASP A 113 -26.62 -12.44 -10.94
N GLU A 114 -26.35 -11.26 -11.53
CA GLU A 114 -27.36 -10.56 -12.34
C GLU A 114 -27.76 -11.38 -13.56
N ARG A 115 -26.82 -12.07 -14.23
CA ARG A 115 -27.15 -12.94 -15.37
C ARG A 115 -27.99 -14.15 -14.96
N LEU A 116 -27.63 -14.79 -13.85
CA LEU A 116 -28.41 -15.91 -13.30
C LEU A 116 -29.82 -15.44 -12.88
N TYR A 117 -29.92 -14.26 -12.30
CA TYR A 117 -31.20 -13.69 -11.91
C TYR A 117 -32.11 -13.44 -13.12
N GLU A 118 -31.62 -12.79 -14.18
CA GLU A 118 -32.42 -12.55 -15.38
C GLU A 118 -32.88 -13.85 -16.04
N TRP A 119 -32.03 -14.88 -16.09
CA TRP A 119 -32.45 -16.20 -16.57
C TRP A 119 -33.55 -16.81 -15.71
N SER A 120 -33.36 -16.81 -14.39
CA SER A 120 -34.29 -17.40 -13.43
C SER A 120 -35.66 -16.72 -13.48
N ARG A 121 -35.69 -15.40 -13.72
CA ARG A 121 -36.92 -14.61 -13.81
C ARG A 121 -37.80 -15.03 -14.99
N LEU A 122 -37.21 -15.52 -16.08
CA LEU A 122 -37.95 -16.00 -17.25
C LEU A 122 -38.49 -17.43 -17.07
N HIS A 123 -37.82 -18.25 -16.27
CA HIS A 123 -38.09 -19.70 -16.18
C HIS A 123 -38.62 -20.16 -14.82
N SER A 124 -38.63 -19.29 -13.80
CA SER A 124 -39.07 -19.59 -12.44
C SER A 124 -39.91 -18.45 -11.87
N GLN A 125 -40.96 -18.82 -11.12
CA GLN A 125 -41.84 -17.86 -10.42
C GLN A 125 -41.29 -17.45 -9.03
N LYS A 126 -40.21 -18.07 -8.57
CA LYS A 126 -39.62 -17.76 -7.25
C LYS A 126 -38.55 -16.67 -7.38
N ILE A 127 -38.71 -15.61 -6.61
CA ILE A 127 -37.71 -14.53 -6.48
C ILE A 127 -36.63 -15.00 -5.51
N ILE A 128 -35.59 -15.64 -6.04
CA ILE A 128 -34.39 -16.07 -5.31
C ILE A 128 -33.21 -15.29 -5.90
N HIS A 129 -32.27 -14.84 -5.07
CA HIS A 129 -31.12 -14.05 -5.50
C HIS A 129 -29.80 -14.57 -4.93
N GLY A 130 -28.69 -14.18 -5.56
CA GLY A 130 -27.35 -14.39 -5.03
C GLY A 130 -26.99 -15.86 -4.86
N LYS A 131 -26.41 -16.20 -3.71
CA LYS A 131 -25.90 -17.56 -3.43
C LYS A 131 -27.00 -18.62 -3.54
N ASP A 132 -28.16 -18.38 -2.94
CA ASP A 132 -29.25 -19.36 -2.90
C ASP A 132 -29.80 -19.63 -4.31
N LEU A 133 -29.79 -18.61 -5.17
CA LEU A 133 -30.17 -18.77 -6.58
C LEU A 133 -29.15 -19.64 -7.32
N ALA A 134 -27.87 -19.35 -7.15
CA ALA A 134 -26.81 -20.14 -7.76
C ALA A 134 -26.82 -21.60 -7.24
N GLU A 135 -27.14 -21.83 -5.97
CA GLU A 135 -27.33 -23.18 -5.45
C GLU A 135 -28.56 -23.89 -6.06
N GLY A 136 -29.66 -23.18 -6.23
CA GLY A 136 -30.88 -23.73 -6.85
C GLY A 136 -30.72 -24.05 -8.33
N LEU A 137 -29.87 -23.31 -9.05
CA LEU A 137 -29.63 -23.50 -10.48
C LEU A 137 -28.44 -24.40 -10.79
N LYS A 138 -27.73 -24.95 -9.80
CA LYS A 138 -26.50 -25.70 -10.02
C LYS A 138 -26.66 -26.93 -10.94
N GLU A 139 -27.85 -27.54 -10.95
CA GLU A 139 -28.20 -28.70 -11.79
C GLU A 139 -29.06 -28.30 -13.01
N ASP A 140 -29.27 -27.00 -13.26
CA ASP A 140 -30.01 -26.52 -14.42
C ASP A 140 -29.25 -26.86 -15.72
N GLU A 141 -29.97 -27.32 -16.74
CA GLU A 141 -29.37 -27.74 -18.01
C GLU A 141 -28.67 -26.58 -18.74
N ASN A 142 -29.21 -25.36 -18.65
CA ASN A 142 -28.72 -24.21 -19.40
C ASN A 142 -27.74 -23.37 -18.58
N MET A 143 -28.07 -23.09 -17.32
CA MET A 143 -27.33 -22.19 -16.44
C MET A 143 -26.53 -22.90 -15.35
N GLY A 144 -26.59 -24.24 -15.24
CA GLY A 144 -25.88 -24.99 -14.20
C GLY A 144 -24.38 -24.76 -14.19
N THR A 145 -23.75 -24.69 -15.37
CA THR A 145 -22.31 -24.37 -15.47
C THR A 145 -22.00 -22.98 -14.95
N LEU A 146 -22.81 -21.98 -15.28
CA LEU A 146 -22.63 -20.61 -14.79
C LEU A 146 -22.85 -20.53 -13.27
N ALA A 147 -23.89 -21.19 -12.77
CA ALA A 147 -24.22 -21.26 -11.36
C ALA A 147 -23.08 -21.89 -10.54
N ARG A 148 -22.52 -23.01 -10.99
CA ARG A 148 -21.34 -23.63 -10.38
C ARG A 148 -20.11 -22.73 -10.42
N ALA A 149 -19.88 -22.01 -11.52
CA ALA A 149 -18.79 -21.03 -11.62
C ALA A 149 -18.95 -19.90 -10.59
N VAL A 150 -20.16 -19.36 -10.40
CA VAL A 150 -20.44 -18.35 -9.36
C VAL A 150 -20.14 -18.88 -7.96
N LEU A 151 -20.57 -20.10 -7.65
CA LEU A 151 -20.30 -20.72 -6.36
C LEU A 151 -18.80 -20.92 -6.12
N SER A 152 -18.06 -21.36 -7.14
CA SER A 152 -16.60 -21.49 -7.09
C SER A 152 -15.89 -20.15 -6.89
N LEU A 153 -16.34 -19.08 -7.57
CA LEU A 153 -15.81 -17.73 -7.38
C LEU A 153 -16.08 -17.20 -5.97
N ARG A 154 -17.26 -17.47 -5.40
CA ARG A 154 -17.57 -17.12 -4.00
C ARG A 154 -16.65 -17.84 -3.02
N GLN A 155 -16.39 -19.13 -3.25
CA GLN A 155 -15.45 -19.90 -2.42
C GLN A 155 -14.03 -19.34 -2.53
N SER A 156 -13.57 -19.06 -3.75
CA SER A 156 -12.25 -18.47 -4.02
C SER A 156 -12.11 -17.10 -3.35
N ARG A 157 -13.13 -16.24 -3.46
CA ARG A 157 -13.18 -14.94 -2.76
C ARG A 157 -13.03 -15.11 -1.26
N SER A 158 -13.73 -16.06 -0.64
CA SER A 158 -13.66 -16.30 0.80
C SER A 158 -12.27 -16.81 1.23
N ALA A 159 -11.65 -17.68 0.43
CA ALA A 159 -10.28 -18.16 0.68
C ALA A 159 -9.27 -16.99 0.62
N THR A 160 -9.32 -16.19 -0.45
CA THR A 160 -8.46 -15.00 -0.58
C THR A 160 -8.70 -14.00 0.55
N GLU A 161 -9.94 -13.83 1.02
CA GLU A 161 -10.26 -12.93 2.13
C GLU A 161 -9.59 -13.40 3.45
N ALA A 162 -9.53 -14.72 3.68
CA ALA A 162 -8.82 -15.30 4.81
C ALA A 162 -7.29 -15.09 4.71
N ASP A 163 -6.71 -15.31 3.54
CA ASP A 163 -5.28 -15.13 3.28
C ASP A 163 -4.85 -13.66 3.46
N VAL A 164 -5.65 -12.73 2.90
CA VAL A 164 -5.48 -11.28 3.09
C VAL A 164 -5.54 -10.92 4.57
N SER A 165 -6.50 -11.50 5.30
CA SER A 165 -6.65 -11.24 6.74
C SER A 165 -5.42 -11.69 7.52
N ALA A 166 -4.92 -12.91 7.28
CA ALA A 166 -3.73 -13.43 7.95
C ALA A 166 -2.47 -12.60 7.61
N THR A 167 -2.29 -12.28 6.33
CA THR A 167 -1.15 -11.50 5.83
C THR A 167 -1.15 -10.07 6.41
N ALA A 168 -2.31 -9.42 6.47
CA ALA A 168 -2.44 -8.09 7.04
C ALA A 168 -2.14 -8.05 8.55
N GLN A 169 -2.53 -9.09 9.29
CA GLN A 169 -2.19 -9.20 10.71
C GLN A 169 -0.70 -9.40 10.94
N ALA A 170 -0.04 -10.20 10.10
CA ALA A 170 1.41 -10.39 10.16
C ALA A 170 2.18 -9.12 9.79
N LEU A 171 1.75 -8.40 8.75
CA LEU A 171 2.46 -7.24 8.21
C LEU A 171 2.17 -5.93 8.98
N ALA A 172 0.94 -5.76 9.45
CA ALA A 172 0.48 -4.55 10.14
C ALA A 172 -0.44 -4.90 11.33
N PRO A 173 0.12 -5.46 12.43
CA PRO A 173 -0.65 -5.92 13.58
C PRO A 173 -1.40 -4.79 14.31
N ASN A 174 -0.79 -3.60 14.47
CA ASN A 174 -1.45 -2.48 15.14
C ASN A 174 -2.61 -1.94 14.30
N LEU A 175 -2.41 -1.80 12.98
CA LEU A 175 -3.44 -1.32 12.07
C LEU A 175 -4.60 -2.32 11.99
N SER A 176 -4.29 -3.61 11.92
CA SER A 176 -5.28 -4.70 11.91
C SER A 176 -6.08 -4.78 13.20
N ALA A 177 -5.45 -4.59 14.36
CA ALA A 177 -6.14 -4.54 15.65
C ALA A 177 -7.14 -3.38 15.73
N LEU A 178 -6.79 -2.21 15.17
CA LEU A 178 -7.66 -1.04 15.19
C LEU A 178 -8.76 -1.03 14.13
N ALA A 179 -8.47 -1.45 12.90
CA ALA A 179 -9.38 -1.31 11.76
C ALA A 179 -10.13 -2.59 11.41
N GLY A 180 -9.62 -3.73 11.87
CA GLY A 180 -9.88 -5.03 11.27
C GLY A 180 -8.93 -5.31 10.09
N PRO A 181 -8.54 -6.58 9.86
CA PRO A 181 -7.52 -6.93 8.86
C PRO A 181 -7.86 -6.50 7.43
N ILE A 182 -9.12 -6.68 7.01
CA ILE A 182 -9.56 -6.34 5.64
C ILE A 182 -9.51 -4.84 5.39
N LEU A 183 -9.92 -4.02 6.36
CA LEU A 183 -9.84 -2.57 6.22
C LEU A 183 -8.38 -2.10 6.28
N ALA A 184 -7.55 -2.69 7.13
CA ALA A 184 -6.11 -2.42 7.19
C ALA A 184 -5.42 -2.71 5.84
N ALA A 185 -5.64 -3.90 5.28
CA ALA A 185 -5.12 -4.28 3.96
C ALA A 185 -5.60 -3.32 2.84
N ARG A 186 -6.88 -2.92 2.85
CA ARG A 186 -7.39 -1.93 1.88
C ARG A 186 -6.73 -0.55 2.03
N LEU A 187 -6.42 -0.11 3.26
CA LEU A 187 -5.70 1.14 3.48
C LEU A 187 -4.27 1.06 2.93
N ILE A 188 -3.58 -0.05 3.19
CA ILE A 188 -2.21 -0.32 2.70
C ILE A 188 -2.18 -0.36 1.18
N SER A 189 -3.05 -1.16 0.56
CA SER A 189 -3.19 -1.25 -0.90
C SER A 189 -3.48 0.10 -1.54
N ARG A 190 -4.43 0.87 -1.01
CA ARG A 190 -4.77 2.18 -1.56
C ARG A 190 -3.67 3.23 -1.38
N ALA A 191 -2.81 3.06 -0.37
CA ALA A 191 -1.63 3.89 -0.18
C ALA A 191 -0.46 3.50 -1.10
N GLY A 192 -0.48 2.31 -1.69
CA GLY A 192 0.63 1.73 -2.45
C GLY A 192 1.68 1.05 -1.57
N GLY A 193 1.34 0.69 -0.34
CA GLY A 193 2.23 0.06 0.63
C GLY A 193 2.21 0.74 2.02
N LEU A 194 2.64 0.00 3.04
CA LEU A 194 2.66 0.43 4.44
C LEU A 194 3.63 1.59 4.65
N HIS A 195 4.75 1.61 3.91
CA HIS A 195 5.70 2.73 3.92
C HIS A 195 5.02 4.07 3.58
N TYR A 196 4.26 4.09 2.48
CA TYR A 196 3.55 5.29 2.04
C TYR A 196 2.42 5.64 3.00
N LEU A 197 1.68 4.63 3.51
CA LEU A 197 0.62 4.84 4.49
C LEU A 197 1.14 5.50 5.77
N ALA A 198 2.29 5.07 6.30
CA ALA A 198 2.91 5.63 7.50
C ALA A 198 3.30 7.11 7.34
N LYS A 199 3.70 7.51 6.13
CA LYS A 199 4.03 8.90 5.78
C LYS A 199 2.80 9.78 5.54
N MET A 200 1.61 9.21 5.34
CA MET A 200 0.42 10.01 5.07
C MET A 200 0.00 10.85 6.29
N PRO A 201 -0.53 12.08 6.07
CA PRO A 201 -1.19 12.83 7.13
C PRO A 201 -2.57 12.25 7.43
N SER A 202 -3.01 12.38 8.68
CA SER A 202 -4.31 11.88 9.13
C SER A 202 -5.49 12.45 8.33
N SER A 203 -5.40 13.71 7.90
CA SER A 203 -6.43 14.35 7.07
C SER A 203 -6.59 13.68 5.71
N ARG A 204 -5.50 13.22 5.09
CA ARG A 204 -5.54 12.46 3.83
C ARG A 204 -6.13 11.08 4.05
N LEU A 205 -5.68 10.36 5.08
CA LEU A 205 -6.21 9.03 5.42
C LEU A 205 -7.72 9.09 5.72
N GLN A 206 -8.18 10.15 6.38
CA GLN A 206 -9.60 10.35 6.71
C GLN A 206 -10.51 10.30 5.47
N VAL A 207 -10.10 10.94 4.37
CA VAL A 207 -10.89 11.07 3.14
C VAL A 207 -10.45 10.13 2.01
N MET A 208 -9.50 9.23 2.29
CA MET A 208 -8.99 8.27 1.31
C MET A 208 -10.10 7.37 0.79
N GLY A 209 -10.29 7.28 -0.52
CA GLY A 209 -11.44 6.62 -1.16
C GLY A 209 -12.60 7.54 -1.54
N ALA A 210 -12.56 8.81 -1.13
CA ALA A 210 -13.53 9.83 -1.50
C ALA A 210 -12.92 10.91 -2.42
N GLU A 211 -11.91 10.56 -3.21
CA GLU A 211 -11.11 11.49 -4.02
C GLU A 211 -12.00 12.24 -5.02
N LYS A 212 -12.96 11.55 -5.67
CA LYS A 212 -13.92 12.19 -6.58
C LYS A 212 -14.69 13.33 -5.89
N SER A 213 -15.18 13.10 -4.68
CA SER A 213 -15.92 14.11 -3.89
C SER A 213 -14.98 15.20 -3.35
N LEU A 214 -13.76 14.83 -2.96
CA LEU A 214 -12.74 15.77 -2.51
C LEU A 214 -12.36 16.74 -3.65
N PHE A 215 -12.11 16.24 -4.86
CA PHE A 215 -11.78 17.06 -6.01
C PHE A 215 -12.92 18.01 -6.39
N LYS A 216 -14.19 17.57 -6.30
CA LYS A 216 -15.34 18.49 -6.47
C LYS A 216 -15.36 19.59 -5.42
N HIS A 217 -15.05 19.27 -4.17
CA HIS A 217 -14.95 20.26 -3.10
C HIS A 217 -13.82 21.27 -3.32
N LEU A 218 -12.64 20.80 -3.72
CA LEU A 218 -11.50 21.68 -4.03
C LEU A 218 -11.79 22.62 -5.21
N LYS A 219 -12.70 22.23 -6.11
CA LYS A 219 -13.22 23.07 -7.20
C LYS A 219 -14.38 23.98 -6.78
N GLY A 220 -14.76 24.01 -5.50
CA GLY A 220 -15.88 24.81 -4.98
C GLY A 220 -17.27 24.30 -5.35
N GLN A 221 -17.39 23.11 -5.94
CA GLN A 221 -18.65 22.58 -6.50
C GLN A 221 -19.44 21.72 -5.50
N ALA A 222 -18.87 21.38 -4.35
CA ALA A 222 -19.48 20.51 -3.35
C ALA A 222 -18.90 20.75 -1.95
N PRO A 223 -19.58 20.35 -0.86
CA PRO A 223 -18.98 20.31 0.47
C PRO A 223 -17.91 19.22 0.58
N SER A 224 -16.93 19.41 1.48
CA SER A 224 -15.87 18.43 1.71
C SER A 224 -16.43 17.07 2.17
N PRO A 225 -15.92 15.95 1.64
CA PRO A 225 -16.23 14.64 2.20
C PRO A 225 -15.76 14.55 3.65
N LYS A 226 -16.57 13.90 4.50
CA LYS A 226 -16.26 13.74 5.94
C LYS A 226 -15.41 12.51 6.22
N HIS A 227 -15.45 11.53 5.32
CA HIS A 227 -14.79 10.23 5.45
C HIS A 227 -14.73 9.55 4.08
N GLY A 228 -13.70 8.74 3.86
CA GLY A 228 -13.59 7.84 2.71
C GLY A 228 -13.84 6.38 3.10
N ILE A 229 -12.94 5.47 2.75
CA ILE A 229 -13.09 4.01 2.97
C ILE A 229 -13.21 3.65 4.45
N ILE A 230 -12.65 4.47 5.36
CA ILE A 230 -12.79 4.29 6.81
C ILE A 230 -14.24 4.45 7.32
N TYR A 231 -15.17 4.91 6.48
CA TYR A 231 -16.59 4.93 6.79
C TYR A 231 -17.14 3.56 7.17
N ARG A 232 -16.59 2.48 6.57
CA ARG A 232 -17.03 1.10 6.82
C ARG A 232 -16.74 0.63 8.25
N HIS A 233 -15.85 1.31 8.98
CA HIS A 233 -15.50 0.93 10.33
C HIS A 233 -16.70 1.12 11.30
N PRO A 234 -16.99 0.16 12.20
CA PRO A 234 -18.13 0.20 13.13
C PRO A 234 -18.23 1.51 13.93
N ALA A 235 -17.09 2.03 14.40
CA ALA A 235 -17.04 3.30 15.14
C ALA A 235 -17.57 4.51 14.34
N VAL A 236 -17.44 4.50 13.00
CA VAL A 236 -17.86 5.60 12.14
C VAL A 236 -19.29 5.39 11.66
N ILE A 237 -19.61 4.21 11.11
CA ILE A 237 -20.96 3.92 10.59
C ILE A 237 -22.01 3.90 11.71
N GLY A 238 -21.65 3.32 12.87
CA GLY A 238 -22.50 3.24 14.06
C GLY A 238 -22.67 4.58 14.79
N SER A 239 -21.84 5.58 14.49
CA SER A 239 -22.00 6.93 15.02
C SER A 239 -23.17 7.67 14.35
N SER A 240 -23.86 8.53 15.11
CA SER A 240 -24.92 9.38 14.57
C SER A 240 -24.39 10.30 13.44
N ARG A 241 -25.22 10.59 12.43
CA ARG A 241 -24.82 11.36 11.22
C ARG A 241 -24.05 12.67 11.52
N LYS A 242 -24.42 13.38 12.59
CA LYS A 242 -23.76 14.62 13.02
C LYS A 242 -22.35 14.39 13.61
N LEU A 243 -22.10 13.21 14.20
CA LEU A 243 -20.85 12.87 14.87
C LEU A 243 -19.87 12.09 13.98
N ARG A 244 -20.33 11.48 12.88
CA ARG A 244 -19.49 10.64 11.99
C ARG A 244 -18.20 11.32 11.54
N GLY A 245 -18.25 12.61 11.21
CA GLY A 245 -17.03 13.35 10.81
C GLY A 245 -16.01 13.49 11.93
N ARG A 246 -16.47 13.63 13.19
CA ARG A 246 -15.58 13.67 14.37
C ARG A 246 -15.04 12.27 14.67
N ALA A 247 -15.88 11.24 14.59
CA ALA A 247 -15.47 9.86 14.77
C ALA A 247 -14.42 9.43 13.72
N ALA A 248 -14.68 9.73 12.45
CA ALA A 248 -13.75 9.45 11.35
C ALA A 248 -12.40 10.15 11.52
N ARG A 249 -12.40 11.43 11.95
CA ARG A 249 -11.15 12.14 12.25
C ARG A 249 -10.35 11.49 13.37
N THR A 250 -11.00 11.14 14.47
CA THR A 250 -10.35 10.46 15.60
C THR A 250 -9.80 9.10 15.19
N LEU A 251 -10.58 8.31 14.44
CA LEU A 251 -10.17 7.01 13.92
C LEU A 251 -8.95 7.19 13.00
N ALA A 252 -9.02 8.11 12.03
CA ALA A 252 -7.93 8.33 11.09
C ALA A 252 -6.62 8.72 11.79
N ALA A 253 -6.67 9.52 12.85
CA ALA A 253 -5.49 9.88 13.63
C ALA A 253 -4.84 8.66 14.29
N LYS A 254 -5.66 7.77 14.87
CA LYS A 254 -5.17 6.53 15.50
C LYS A 254 -4.67 5.51 14.49
N LEU A 255 -5.33 5.36 13.34
CA LEU A 255 -4.86 4.53 12.23
C LEU A 255 -3.52 5.02 11.66
N THR A 256 -3.34 6.33 11.54
CA THR A 256 -2.06 6.90 11.07
C THR A 256 -0.93 6.59 12.05
N LEU A 257 -1.21 6.67 13.37
CA LEU A 257 -0.23 6.31 14.39
C LEU A 257 0.09 4.81 14.35
N ALA A 258 -0.93 3.95 14.23
CA ALA A 258 -0.76 2.51 14.10
C ALA A 258 0.10 2.13 12.89
N ALA A 259 -0.16 2.71 11.72
CA ALA A 259 0.62 2.46 10.51
C ALA A 259 2.11 2.84 10.68
N ARG A 260 2.40 3.90 11.46
CA ARG A 260 3.78 4.30 11.77
C ARG A 260 4.45 3.29 12.72
N LEU A 261 3.75 2.86 13.76
CA LEU A 261 4.26 1.85 14.70
C LEU A 261 4.57 0.54 13.99
N ASP A 262 3.66 0.09 13.11
CA ASP A 262 3.85 -1.10 12.28
C ASP A 262 5.07 -0.97 11.35
N ARG A 263 5.24 0.19 10.68
CA ARG A 263 6.38 0.38 9.77
C ARG A 263 7.73 0.49 10.47
N PHE A 264 7.78 1.16 11.62
CA PHE A 264 9.03 1.45 12.34
C PHE A 264 9.33 0.47 13.48
N GLY A 265 8.61 -0.65 13.58
CA GLY A 265 8.96 -1.78 14.43
C GLY A 265 8.74 -1.57 15.93
N ALA A 266 7.80 -0.70 16.33
CA ALA A 266 7.56 -0.38 17.74
C ALA A 266 6.75 -1.45 18.52
N GLY A 267 6.57 -2.65 17.96
CA GLY A 267 5.77 -3.73 18.56
C GLY A 267 4.27 -3.45 18.59
N LEU A 268 3.50 -4.37 19.18
CA LEU A 268 2.04 -4.23 19.34
C LEU A 268 1.73 -3.26 20.49
N SER A 269 0.94 -2.23 20.21
CA SER A 269 0.52 -1.22 21.18
C SER A 269 -0.89 -1.51 21.68
N PHE A 270 -0.99 -1.93 22.93
CA PHE A 270 -2.27 -2.21 23.59
C PHE A 270 -3.07 -0.94 23.96
N ASP A 271 -2.41 0.24 24.03
CA ASP A 271 -3.06 1.49 24.42
C ASP A 271 -3.81 2.20 23.26
N LEU A 272 -3.53 1.83 22.01
CA LEU A 272 -4.17 2.50 20.87
C LEU A 272 -5.69 2.32 20.87
N GLN A 273 -6.14 1.11 21.17
CA GLN A 273 -7.55 0.75 21.15
C GLN A 273 -8.31 1.40 22.31
N SER A 274 -7.78 1.29 23.54
CA SER A 274 -8.35 1.93 24.73
C SER A 274 -8.46 3.45 24.55
N SER A 275 -7.42 4.07 24.00
CA SER A 275 -7.37 5.51 23.73
C SER A 275 -8.38 5.94 22.65
N LEU A 276 -8.56 5.15 21.59
CA LEU A 276 -9.60 5.37 20.57
C LEU A 276 -11.00 5.29 21.19
N GLU A 277 -11.29 4.23 21.94
CA GLU A 277 -12.58 4.01 22.58
C GLU A 277 -12.94 5.13 23.56
N ARG A 278 -11.99 5.54 24.41
CA ARG A 278 -12.16 6.66 25.34
C ARG A 278 -12.59 7.93 24.60
N ARG A 279 -11.91 8.26 23.50
CA ARG A 279 -12.20 9.47 22.72
C ARG A 279 -13.52 9.39 21.97
N LEU A 280 -13.92 8.21 21.51
CA LEU A 280 -15.23 7.98 20.88
C LEU A 280 -16.38 8.13 21.90
N LYS A 281 -16.22 7.56 23.10
CA LYS A 281 -17.20 7.73 24.21
C LYS A 281 -17.38 9.20 24.56
N GLU A 282 -16.30 9.98 24.64
CA GLU A 282 -16.37 11.43 24.88
C GLU A 282 -17.13 12.19 23.77
N ILE A 283 -16.91 11.84 22.51
CA ILE A 283 -17.60 12.45 21.37
C ILE A 283 -19.11 12.16 21.44
N ASN A 284 -19.48 10.92 21.78
CA ASN A 284 -20.87 10.52 21.93
C ASN A 284 -21.55 11.24 23.11
N ARG A 285 -20.88 11.32 24.28
CA ARG A 285 -21.40 12.05 25.45
C ARG A 285 -21.62 13.54 25.15
N LYS A 286 -20.64 14.21 24.55
CA LYS A 286 -20.76 15.64 24.18
C LYS A 286 -21.85 15.86 23.11
N GLY A 287 -22.06 14.89 22.23
CA GLY A 287 -23.13 14.94 21.22
C GLY A 287 -24.54 14.81 21.80
N LEU A 288 -24.71 14.04 22.88
CA LEU A 288 -25.98 13.89 23.58
C LEU A 288 -26.36 15.15 24.38
N ASN A 289 -25.40 15.77 25.07
CA ASN A 289 -25.66 17.01 25.82
C ASN A 289 -26.07 18.17 24.92
N LYS A 290 -25.55 18.22 23.69
CA LYS A 290 -25.90 19.25 22.69
C LYS A 290 -27.27 19.01 22.01
N ARG A 291 -27.99 17.93 22.35
CA ARG A 291 -29.38 17.67 21.93
C ARG A 291 -30.42 18.07 22.98
N ARG A 292 -29.99 18.31 24.23
CA ARG A 292 -30.86 18.65 25.37
C ARG A 292 -31.01 20.17 25.59
N HIS A 293 -30.30 20.97 24.79
CA HIS A 293 -30.44 22.41 24.65
C HIS A 293 -30.79 22.70 23.19
#